data_AF-A0A0C9ZYK1-F1
#
_entry.id   AF-A0A0C9ZYK1-F1
#
_cell.length_a   1.000
_cell.length_b   1.000
_cell.length_c   1.000
_cell.angle_alpha   90.00
_cell.angle_beta   90.00
_cell.angle_gamma   90.00
#
_symmetry.space_group_name_H-M   'P 1'
#
loop_
_entity.id
_entity.type
_entity.pdbx_description
1 polymer ?
#
loop_
_entity_poly.entity_id
_entity_poly.type
_entity_poly.pdbx_seq_one_letter_code
_entity_poly.pdbx_strand_id
1 'polypeptide(L)'
;MVSNTGASVGDTLTHRPSQYTIHKLKSFEYVELWYFSPDGCREAADEAKSAADSTFSFTKVDDFIALKPVAAFKPSRKVIQDHSLKWRQFDMAKNSFLLYMNKLNWPKKHQCTITMFFMNVISHPHRSEPFGERALLLYAAHIRRDWHDTLALNNAFNISVFNTILLKNLAEEVWNKVCLESLTEVHSPHTSERKTTTDCPSHAHYPIPPTHSRS
;
A
#
# COMPACT_ATOMS: atom_id res chain seq x y z
N MET A 1 43.82 14.21 10.53
CA MET A 1 42.76 14.04 11.54
C MET A 1 41.44 14.37 10.87
N VAL A 2 40.58 13.37 10.64
CA VAL A 2 39.25 13.58 10.05
C VAL A 2 38.30 13.82 11.21
N SER A 3 37.84 15.06 11.36
CA SER A 3 36.81 15.44 12.33
C SER A 3 35.49 14.80 11.90
N ASN A 4 35.08 13.76 12.63
CA ASN A 4 33.73 13.23 12.59
C ASN A 4 32.78 14.27 13.20
N THR A 5 32.28 15.19 12.36
CA THR A 5 31.21 16.12 12.77
C THR A 5 29.99 15.29 13.15
N GLY A 6 29.64 15.35 14.43
CA GLY A 6 28.60 14.54 15.05
C GLY A 6 27.29 14.57 14.27
N ALA A 7 26.95 13.45 13.66
CA ALA A 7 25.61 13.21 13.18
C ALA A 7 24.68 13.13 14.40
N SER A 8 23.83 14.14 14.59
CA SER A 8 22.72 14.03 15.53
C SER A 8 21.75 12.97 15.05
N VAL A 9 21.29 12.10 15.95
CA VAL A 9 20.17 11.20 15.67
C VAL A 9 18.97 12.06 15.31
N GLY A 10 18.36 11.82 14.15
CA GLY A 10 17.19 12.60 13.72
C GLY A 10 16.01 12.40 14.67
N ASP A 11 15.23 13.46 14.88
CA ASP A 11 14.09 13.50 15.84
C ASP A 11 12.96 12.49 15.52
N THR A 12 13.02 11.84 14.36
CA THR A 12 12.04 10.84 13.92
C THR A 12 12.71 9.66 13.23
N LEU A 13 12.22 8.44 13.54
CA LEU A 13 12.54 7.24 12.79
C LEU A 13 11.93 7.36 11.38
N THR A 14 12.75 7.71 10.40
CA THR A 14 12.29 7.73 9.01
C THR A 14 12.09 6.30 8.53
N HIS A 15 10.82 5.88 8.47
CA HIS A 15 10.41 4.60 7.92
C HIS A 15 10.84 4.52 6.44
N ARG A 16 11.86 3.71 6.16
CA ARG A 16 12.50 3.55 4.84
C ARG A 16 12.02 2.26 4.15
N PRO A 17 11.70 2.29 2.84
CA PRO A 17 11.43 1.09 2.06
C PRO A 17 12.63 0.14 2.04
N SER A 18 12.38 -1.14 1.77
CA SER A 18 13.44 -2.16 1.70
C SER A 18 14.48 -1.88 0.60
N GLN A 19 15.65 -2.51 0.71
CA GLN A 19 16.68 -2.39 -0.32
C GLN A 19 16.23 -2.98 -1.66
N TYR A 20 15.45 -4.07 -1.64
CA TYR A 20 14.73 -4.61 -2.79
C TYR A 20 13.96 -3.50 -3.52
N THR A 21 13.09 -2.78 -2.80
CA THR A 21 12.25 -1.72 -3.38
C THR A 21 13.08 -0.58 -3.96
N ILE A 22 14.11 -0.13 -3.23
CA ILE A 22 15.00 0.94 -3.69
C ILE A 22 15.76 0.52 -4.94
N HIS A 23 16.19 -0.74 -5.02
CA HIS A 23 16.88 -1.28 -6.19
C HIS A 23 15.97 -1.29 -7.42
N LYS A 24 14.76 -1.86 -7.32
CA LYS A 24 13.78 -1.84 -8.43
C LYS A 24 13.46 -0.42 -8.88
N LEU A 25 13.22 0.48 -7.93
CA LEU A 25 12.95 1.89 -8.25
C LEU A 25 14.17 2.58 -8.89
N LYS A 26 15.40 2.23 -8.52
CA LYS A 26 16.59 2.77 -9.19
C LYS A 26 16.71 2.27 -10.64
N SER A 27 16.27 1.05 -10.91
CA SER A 27 16.27 0.43 -12.24
C SER A 27 15.03 0.78 -13.09
N PHE A 28 14.21 1.73 -12.65
CA PHE A 28 12.95 2.10 -13.32
C PHE A 28 11.91 0.97 -13.41
N GLU A 29 12.10 -0.13 -12.67
CA GLU A 29 11.22 -1.28 -12.68
C GLU A 29 9.94 -1.03 -11.88
N TYR A 30 8.87 -1.72 -12.28
CA TYR A 30 7.64 -1.73 -11.50
C TYR A 30 7.88 -2.31 -10.10
N VAL A 31 7.38 -1.60 -9.10
CA VAL A 31 7.32 -2.05 -7.71
C VAL A 31 6.02 -1.56 -7.07
N GLU A 32 5.40 -2.43 -6.28
CA GLU A 32 4.13 -2.15 -5.61
C GLU A 32 4.27 -0.95 -4.66
N LEU A 33 3.25 -0.09 -4.65
CA LEU A 33 3.18 1.07 -3.77
C LEU A 33 3.17 0.67 -2.30
N TRP A 34 2.69 -0.53 -1.98
CA TRP A 34 2.65 -1.05 -0.62
C TRP A 34 3.99 -0.91 0.12
N TYR A 35 5.12 -1.15 -0.56
CA TYR A 35 6.45 -1.02 0.03
C TYR A 35 6.79 0.41 0.51
N PHE A 36 6.09 1.42 0.00
CA PHE A 36 6.25 2.82 0.38
C PHE A 36 5.23 3.27 1.42
N SER A 37 4.28 2.42 1.78
CA SER A 37 3.33 2.67 2.87
C SER A 37 4.03 2.52 4.24
N PRO A 38 3.45 3.08 5.32
CA PRO A 38 3.97 2.85 6.67
C PRO A 38 4.10 1.37 7.03
N ASP A 39 3.18 0.52 6.55
CA ASP A 39 3.18 -0.91 6.83
C ASP A 39 4.37 -1.60 6.16
N GLY A 40 4.59 -1.31 4.88
CA GLY A 40 5.73 -1.84 4.12
C GLY A 40 7.08 -1.39 4.66
N CYS A 41 7.20 -0.11 5.06
CA CYS A 41 8.43 0.38 5.67
C CYS A 41 8.66 -0.16 7.09
N ARG A 42 7.61 -0.44 7.87
CA ARG A 42 7.77 -1.12 9.17
C ARG A 42 8.24 -2.55 8.99
N GLU A 43 7.65 -3.29 8.04
CA GLU A 43 8.13 -4.65 7.74
C GLU A 43 9.60 -4.64 7.31
N ALA A 44 9.98 -3.74 6.40
CA ALA A 44 11.37 -3.61 5.97
C ALA A 44 12.33 -3.33 7.14
N ALA A 45 11.91 -2.52 8.12
CA ALA A 45 12.70 -2.25 9.31
C ALA A 45 12.81 -3.46 10.24
N ASP A 46 11.75 -4.25 10.37
CA ASP A 46 11.76 -5.45 11.20
C ASP A 46 12.58 -6.57 10.57
N GLU A 47 12.51 -6.74 9.24
CA GLU A 47 13.39 -7.66 8.49
C GLU A 47 14.87 -7.26 8.62
N ALA A 48 15.18 -5.96 8.58
CA ALA A 48 16.54 -5.48 8.76
C ALA A 48 17.10 -5.76 10.17
N LYS A 49 16.25 -5.69 11.21
CA LYS A 49 16.65 -6.03 12.60
C LYS A 49 16.85 -7.53 12.78
N SER A 50 16.05 -8.36 12.09
CA SER A 50 16.13 -9.82 12.15
C SER A 50 17.30 -10.41 11.36
N ALA A 51 18.21 -9.57 10.84
CA ALA A 51 19.33 -9.99 10.01
C ALA A 51 20.42 -10.81 10.75
N ALA A 52 20.28 -11.03 12.07
CA ALA A 52 21.21 -11.82 12.87
C ALA A 52 21.41 -13.25 12.32
N ASP A 53 20.37 -13.86 11.76
CA ASP A 53 20.40 -15.22 11.16
C ASP A 53 20.40 -15.19 9.61
N SER A 54 20.70 -14.04 9.00
CA SER A 54 20.62 -13.91 7.54
C SER A 54 21.85 -14.49 6.83
N THR A 55 21.61 -15.18 5.71
CA THR A 55 22.66 -15.44 4.73
C THR A 55 23.15 -14.12 4.15
N PHE A 56 24.46 -13.88 4.18
CA PHE A 56 25.08 -12.71 3.57
C PHE A 56 25.67 -13.07 2.20
N SER A 57 25.58 -12.15 1.24
CA SER A 57 26.35 -12.22 -0.01
C SER A 57 27.46 -11.17 -0.01
N PHE A 58 28.54 -11.48 -0.73
CA PHE A 58 29.59 -10.52 -1.02
C PHE A 58 29.20 -9.70 -2.24
N THR A 59 29.27 -8.38 -2.13
CA THR A 59 29.03 -7.45 -3.23
C THR A 59 30.19 -6.47 -3.34
N LYS A 60 30.66 -6.21 -4.57
CA LYS A 60 31.68 -5.19 -4.80
C LYS A 60 31.01 -3.81 -4.80
N VAL A 61 31.47 -2.91 -3.93
CA VAL A 61 31.07 -1.51 -3.88
C VAL A 61 32.35 -0.70 -4.07
N ASP A 62 32.48 -0.09 -5.25
CA ASP A 62 33.71 0.57 -5.71
C ASP A 62 34.90 -0.41 -5.64
N ASP A 63 35.90 -0.13 -4.80
CA ASP A 63 37.08 -0.98 -4.58
C ASP A 63 36.98 -1.89 -3.35
N PHE A 64 35.83 -1.89 -2.65
CA PHE A 64 35.63 -2.68 -1.45
C PHE A 64 34.67 -3.85 -1.67
N ILE A 65 34.88 -4.93 -0.91
CA ILE A 65 33.92 -6.03 -0.79
C ILE A 65 33.04 -5.74 0.43
N ALA A 66 31.74 -5.55 0.20
CA ALA A 66 30.73 -5.35 1.23
C ALA A 66 29.86 -6.60 1.40
N LEU A 67 29.62 -6.99 2.65
CA LEU A 67 28.64 -8.01 3.01
C LEU A 67 27.24 -7.41 3.04
N LYS A 68 26.28 -8.05 2.38
CA LYS A 68 24.87 -7.64 2.42
C LYS A 68 23.95 -8.82 2.73
N PRO A 69 22.98 -8.67 3.65
CA PRO A 69 21.96 -9.70 3.86
C PRO A 69 21.18 -9.97 2.56
N VAL A 70 21.13 -11.22 2.13
CA VAL A 70 20.39 -11.62 0.91
C VAL A 70 18.89 -11.37 1.10
N ALA A 71 18.37 -11.53 2.31
CA ALA A 71 16.97 -11.30 2.65
C ALA A 71 16.49 -9.88 2.31
N ALA A 72 17.35 -8.86 2.48
CA ALA A 72 16.99 -7.46 2.22
C ALA A 72 16.69 -7.15 0.74
N PHE A 73 17.05 -8.07 -0.17
CA PHE A 73 16.82 -7.99 -1.62
C PHE A 73 15.72 -8.92 -2.10
N LYS A 74 15.00 -9.61 -1.21
CA LYS A 74 13.86 -10.46 -1.57
C LYS A 74 12.56 -9.66 -1.53
N PRO A 75 11.58 -9.97 -2.40
CA PRO A 75 10.24 -9.44 -2.26
C PRO A 75 9.60 -9.95 -0.95
N SER A 76 8.83 -9.08 -0.31
CA SER A 76 8.03 -9.45 0.87
C SER A 76 6.91 -10.41 0.49
N ARG A 77 6.62 -11.37 1.38
CA ARG A 77 5.45 -12.25 1.27
C ARG A 77 4.14 -11.55 1.66
N LYS A 78 4.22 -10.38 2.32
CA LYS A 78 3.07 -9.58 2.76
C LYS A 78 2.72 -8.46 1.78
N VAL A 79 3.43 -8.38 0.65
CA VAL A 79 3.19 -7.33 -0.36
C VAL A 79 1.72 -7.33 -0.81
N ILE A 80 1.12 -6.15 -0.81
CA ILE A 80 -0.23 -5.94 -1.34
C ILE A 80 -0.10 -5.35 -2.74
N GLN A 81 -0.78 -5.98 -3.71
CA GLN A 81 -0.85 -5.47 -5.08
C GLN A 81 -1.56 -4.11 -5.13
N ASP A 82 -1.15 -3.22 -6.04
CA ASP A 82 -1.67 -1.84 -6.11
C ASP A 82 -3.21 -1.77 -6.17
N HIS A 83 -3.86 -2.68 -6.91
CA HIS A 83 -5.32 -2.74 -7.05
C HIS A 83 -6.04 -3.25 -5.78
N SER A 84 -5.32 -3.88 -4.86
CA SER A 84 -5.83 -4.43 -3.60
C SER A 84 -5.48 -3.57 -2.38
N LEU A 85 -4.83 -2.42 -2.60
CA LEU A 85 -4.56 -1.46 -1.52
C LEU A 85 -5.86 -0.87 -0.99
N LYS A 86 -5.87 -0.53 0.30
CA LYS A 86 -6.88 0.43 0.81
C LYS A 86 -6.56 1.82 0.27
N TRP A 87 -7.58 2.63 0.01
CA TRP A 87 -7.37 3.99 -0.51
C TRP A 87 -6.40 4.82 0.33
N ARG A 88 -6.52 4.76 1.66
CA ARG A 88 -5.60 5.44 2.58
C ARG A 88 -4.15 4.94 2.43
N GLN A 89 -3.94 3.65 2.20
CA GLN A 89 -2.59 3.11 1.98
C GLN A 89 -2.01 3.63 0.67
N PHE A 90 -2.81 3.68 -0.40
CA PHE A 90 -2.40 4.28 -1.68
C PHE A 90 -2.05 5.78 -1.53
N ASP A 91 -2.91 6.56 -0.89
CA ASP A 91 -2.73 8.01 -0.72
C ASP A 91 -1.47 8.35 0.11
N MET A 92 -1.14 7.53 1.11
CA MET A 92 0.09 7.67 1.87
C MET A 92 1.32 7.19 1.06
N ALA A 93 1.22 6.02 0.44
CA ALA A 93 2.32 5.39 -0.28
C ALA A 93 2.81 6.21 -1.48
N LYS A 94 1.91 6.85 -2.24
CA LYS A 94 2.28 7.66 -3.40
C LYS A 94 3.25 8.79 -3.04
N ASN A 95 3.07 9.43 -1.89
CA ASN A 95 3.90 10.57 -1.48
C ASN A 95 5.32 10.11 -1.15
N SER A 96 5.43 8.97 -0.46
CA SER A 96 6.71 8.31 -0.18
C SER A 96 7.38 7.82 -1.45
N PHE A 97 6.63 7.21 -2.37
CA PHE A 97 7.13 6.80 -3.69
C PHE A 97 7.73 7.98 -4.47
N LEU A 98 7.01 9.10 -4.59
CA LEU A 98 7.49 10.32 -5.27
C LEU A 98 8.74 10.90 -4.59
N LEU A 99 8.80 10.90 -3.26
CA LEU A 99 9.98 11.32 -2.50
C LEU A 99 11.20 10.47 -2.86
N TYR A 100 11.05 9.14 -2.95
CA TYR A 100 12.16 8.25 -3.30
C TYR A 100 12.58 8.37 -4.76
N MET A 101 11.65 8.59 -5.70
CA MET A 101 12.01 8.93 -7.08
C MET A 101 12.89 10.18 -7.15
N ASN A 102 12.54 11.20 -6.36
CA ASN A 102 13.32 12.43 -6.27
C ASN A 102 14.72 12.17 -5.70
N LYS A 103 14.82 11.44 -4.57
CA LYS A 103 16.10 11.06 -3.96
C LYS A 103 16.99 10.22 -4.86
N LEU A 104 16.40 9.42 -5.75
CA LEU A 104 17.11 8.61 -6.73
C LEU A 104 17.43 9.36 -8.03
N ASN A 105 17.20 10.68 -8.07
CA ASN A 105 17.51 11.54 -9.21
C ASN A 105 16.89 11.07 -10.52
N TRP A 106 15.64 10.57 -10.47
CA TRP A 106 14.91 10.22 -11.68
C TRP A 106 14.83 11.42 -12.64
N PRO A 107 14.79 11.22 -13.98
CA PRO A 107 14.59 12.31 -14.91
C PRO A 107 13.34 13.13 -14.59
N LYS A 108 13.45 14.46 -14.61
CA LYS A 108 12.34 15.37 -14.23
C LYS A 108 11.07 15.12 -15.02
N LYS A 109 11.19 14.80 -16.31
CA LYS A 109 10.07 14.41 -17.16
C LYS A 109 9.24 13.28 -16.55
N HIS A 110 9.88 12.19 -16.13
CA HIS A 110 9.20 11.06 -15.51
C HIS A 110 8.61 11.41 -14.14
N GLN A 111 9.33 12.19 -13.32
CA GLN A 111 8.81 12.67 -12.03
C GLN A 111 7.52 13.49 -12.23
N CYS A 112 7.51 14.41 -13.20
CA CYS A 112 6.36 15.26 -13.49
C CYS A 112 5.15 14.44 -13.99
N THR A 113 5.35 13.55 -14.96
CA THR A 113 4.23 12.78 -15.54
C THR A 113 3.57 11.87 -14.51
N ILE A 114 4.34 11.16 -13.67
CA ILE A 114 3.76 10.29 -12.66
C ILE A 114 3.15 11.07 -11.48
N THR A 115 3.69 12.25 -11.14
CA THR A 115 3.09 13.14 -10.15
C THR A 115 1.70 13.60 -10.63
N MET A 116 1.61 14.07 -11.87
CA MET A 116 0.33 14.48 -12.47
C MET A 116 -0.66 13.31 -12.54
N PHE A 117 -0.20 12.12 -12.91
CA PHE A 117 -1.03 10.92 -12.89
C PHE A 117 -1.64 10.65 -11.51
N PHE A 118 -0.84 10.67 -10.44
CA PHE A 118 -1.37 10.47 -9.10
C PHE A 118 -2.37 11.56 -8.69
N MET A 119 -2.09 12.83 -9.03
CA MET A 119 -3.02 13.93 -8.77
C MET A 119 -4.34 13.72 -9.51
N ASN A 120 -4.29 13.27 -10.76
CA ASN A 120 -5.49 12.96 -11.54
C ASN A 120 -6.27 11.81 -10.91
N VAL A 121 -5.62 10.74 -10.44
CA VAL A 121 -6.30 9.61 -9.76
C VAL A 121 -6.99 10.07 -8.47
N ILE A 122 -6.30 10.82 -7.60
CA ILE A 122 -6.87 11.19 -6.28
C ILE A 122 -7.96 12.26 -6.35
N SER A 123 -7.93 13.09 -7.38
CA SER A 123 -8.91 14.16 -7.62
C SER A 123 -10.02 13.75 -8.59
N HIS A 124 -9.98 12.51 -9.11
CA HIS A 124 -10.93 12.08 -10.13
C HIS A 124 -12.37 12.05 -9.57
N PRO A 125 -13.36 12.63 -10.26
CA PRO A 125 -14.77 12.65 -9.80
C PRO A 125 -15.36 11.26 -9.55
N HIS A 126 -14.94 10.26 -10.33
CA HIS A 126 -15.37 8.86 -10.19
C HIS A 126 -15.08 8.27 -8.79
N ARG A 127 -14.21 8.91 -8.00
CA ARG A 127 -13.95 8.48 -6.61
C ARG A 127 -15.22 8.47 -5.76
N SER A 128 -16.14 9.39 -6.01
CA SER A 128 -17.39 9.53 -5.26
C SER A 128 -18.48 8.53 -5.67
N GLU A 129 -18.24 7.74 -6.74
CA GLU A 129 -19.17 6.73 -7.22
C GLU A 129 -19.10 5.45 -6.37
N PRO A 130 -20.15 4.60 -6.39
CA PRO A 130 -20.09 3.28 -5.78
C PRO A 130 -18.89 2.47 -6.27
N PHE A 131 -18.07 1.97 -5.35
CA PHE A 131 -16.82 1.25 -5.63
C PHE A 131 -15.79 2.07 -6.44
N GLY A 132 -15.94 3.39 -6.52
CA GLY A 132 -15.09 4.29 -7.29
C GLY A 132 -13.62 4.23 -6.90
N GLU A 133 -13.32 4.13 -5.60
CA GLU A 133 -11.96 3.94 -5.11
C GLU A 133 -11.35 2.61 -5.62
N ARG A 134 -12.11 1.51 -5.65
CA ARG A 134 -11.65 0.21 -6.15
C ARG A 134 -11.39 0.24 -7.66
N ALA A 135 -12.27 0.88 -8.43
CA ALA A 135 -12.09 1.07 -9.87
C ALA A 135 -10.86 1.93 -10.19
N LEU A 136 -10.66 3.04 -9.45
CA LEU A 136 -9.50 3.92 -9.61
C LEU A 136 -8.18 3.25 -9.23
N LEU A 137 -8.17 2.43 -8.17
CA LEU A 137 -6.97 1.67 -7.79
C LEU A 137 -6.64 0.59 -8.82
N LEU A 138 -7.66 -0.08 -9.37
CA LEU A 138 -7.48 -1.05 -10.46
C LEU A 138 -6.89 -0.36 -11.69
N TYR A 139 -7.50 0.75 -12.13
CA TYR A 139 -6.97 1.58 -13.22
C TYR A 139 -5.53 2.00 -12.95
N ALA A 140 -5.24 2.49 -11.75
CA ALA A 140 -3.91 2.96 -11.41
C ALA A 140 -2.87 1.84 -11.43
N ALA A 141 -3.23 0.64 -10.98
CA ALA A 141 -2.37 -0.54 -10.99
C ALA A 141 -2.01 -0.97 -12.42
N HIS A 142 -2.99 -1.03 -13.32
CA HIS A 142 -2.79 -1.37 -14.73
C HIS A 142 -1.87 -0.36 -15.41
N ILE A 143 -2.24 0.91 -15.35
CA ILE A 143 -1.51 1.97 -16.07
C ILE A 143 -0.09 2.15 -15.53
N ARG A 144 0.14 2.04 -14.22
CA ARG A 144 1.50 2.08 -13.66
C ARG A 144 2.35 0.93 -14.17
N ARG A 145 1.81 -0.29 -14.21
CA ARG A 145 2.55 -1.47 -14.67
C ARG A 145 2.95 -1.32 -16.13
N ASP A 146 2.00 -1.02 -16.99
CA ASP A 146 2.23 -0.81 -18.43
C ASP A 146 3.22 0.35 -18.68
N TRP A 147 3.13 1.41 -17.88
CA TRP A 147 4.07 2.53 -17.98
C TRP A 147 5.50 2.14 -17.59
N HIS A 148 5.69 1.37 -16.52
CA HIS A 148 7.00 0.87 -16.14
C HIS A 148 7.56 -0.13 -17.16
N ASP A 149 6.73 -1.00 -17.73
CA ASP A 149 7.13 -1.96 -18.76
C ASP A 149 7.58 -1.24 -20.04
N THR A 150 6.84 -0.21 -20.46
CA THR A 150 7.23 0.63 -21.61
C THR A 150 8.44 1.53 -21.32
N LEU A 151 8.61 1.96 -20.07
CA LEU A 151 9.79 2.71 -19.61
C LEU A 151 11.06 1.88 -19.68
N ALA A 152 11.01 0.60 -19.31
CA ALA A 152 12.13 -0.33 -19.46
C ALA A 152 12.58 -0.51 -20.93
N LEU A 153 11.67 -0.31 -21.88
CA LEU A 153 11.93 -0.32 -23.32
C LEU A 153 12.29 1.07 -23.90
N ASN A 154 12.48 2.08 -23.04
CA ASN A 154 12.70 3.48 -23.42
C ASN A 154 11.59 4.06 -24.32
N ASN A 155 10.36 3.56 -24.19
CA ASN A 155 9.17 3.95 -24.95
C ASN A 155 8.00 4.34 -24.04
N ALA A 156 8.30 4.89 -22.85
CA ALA A 156 7.28 5.27 -21.89
C ALA A 156 6.31 6.31 -22.48
N PHE A 157 5.01 5.97 -22.47
CA PHE A 157 3.96 6.91 -22.82
C PHE A 157 3.75 7.95 -21.71
N ASN A 158 2.97 8.99 -22.01
CA ASN A 158 2.60 9.98 -21.01
C ASN A 158 1.49 9.44 -20.09
N ILE A 159 1.89 8.86 -18.96
CA ILE A 159 0.99 8.32 -17.94
C ILE A 159 0.02 9.36 -17.36
N SER A 160 0.28 10.67 -17.46
CA SER A 160 -0.64 11.68 -16.93
C SER A 160 -1.94 11.81 -17.72
N VAL A 161 -1.97 11.33 -18.96
CA VAL A 161 -3.16 11.37 -19.81
C VAL A 161 -4.14 10.30 -19.33
N PHE A 162 -5.27 10.75 -18.80
CA PHE A 162 -6.26 9.87 -18.18
C PHE A 162 -7.17 9.23 -19.24
N ASN A 163 -7.19 7.90 -19.33
CA ASN A 163 -8.03 7.16 -20.25
C ASN A 163 -9.39 6.84 -19.61
N THR A 164 -10.37 7.70 -19.88
CA THR A 164 -11.72 7.59 -19.30
C THR A 164 -12.49 6.39 -19.81
N ILE A 165 -12.24 5.93 -21.04
CA ILE A 165 -12.86 4.73 -21.61
C ILE A 165 -12.38 3.50 -20.85
N LEU A 166 -11.07 3.38 -20.63
CA LEU A 166 -10.52 2.28 -19.86
C LEU A 166 -11.04 2.28 -18.41
N LEU A 167 -11.10 3.45 -17.76
CA LEU A 167 -11.67 3.54 -16.41
C LEU A 167 -13.11 3.02 -16.36
N LYS A 168 -13.96 3.40 -17.33
CA LYS A 168 -15.35 2.92 -17.38
C LYS A 168 -15.42 1.40 -17.51
N ASN A 169 -14.65 0.82 -18.42
CA ASN A 169 -14.61 -0.63 -18.62
C ASN A 169 -14.17 -1.36 -17.33
N LEU A 170 -13.15 -0.84 -16.64
CA LEU A 170 -12.68 -1.41 -15.37
C LEU A 170 -13.69 -1.23 -14.23
N ALA A 171 -14.42 -0.11 -14.20
CA ALA A 171 -15.47 0.13 -13.23
C ALA A 171 -16.65 -0.86 -13.42
N GLU A 172 -17.04 -1.13 -14.67
CA GLU A 172 -18.03 -2.16 -14.99
C GLU A 172 -17.56 -3.56 -14.56
N GLU A 173 -16.29 -3.90 -14.77
CA GLU A 173 -15.73 -5.17 -14.29
C GLU A 173 -15.80 -5.29 -12.76
N VAL A 174 -15.44 -4.22 -12.04
CA VAL A 174 -15.54 -4.17 -10.57
C VAL A 174 -16.98 -4.35 -10.12
N TRP A 175 -17.92 -3.65 -10.76
CA TRP A 175 -19.35 -3.77 -10.46
C TRP A 175 -19.84 -5.21 -10.65
N ASN A 176 -19.54 -5.82 -11.80
CA ASN A 176 -19.94 -7.18 -12.12
C ASN A 176 -19.40 -8.20 -11.10
N LYS A 177 -18.14 -8.05 -10.66
CA LYS A 177 -17.56 -8.89 -9.61
C LYS A 177 -18.30 -8.77 -8.28
N VAL A 178 -18.59 -7.54 -7.84
CA VAL A 178 -19.32 -7.32 -6.58
C VAL A 178 -20.75 -7.86 -6.64
N CYS A 179 -21.44 -7.66 -7.77
CA CYS A 179 -22.77 -8.24 -7.98
C CYS A 179 -22.74 -9.77 -7.89
N LEU A 180 -21.74 -10.42 -8.49
CA LEU A 180 -21.60 -11.86 -8.45
C LEU A 180 -21.29 -12.39 -7.04
N GLU A 181 -20.37 -11.74 -6.32
CA GLU A 181 -20.04 -12.08 -4.92
C GLU A 181 -21.29 -12.03 -4.03
N SER A 182 -22.11 -10.97 -4.18
CA SER A 182 -23.36 -10.79 -3.43
C SER A 182 -24.39 -11.90 -3.71
N LEU A 183 -24.46 -12.39 -4.95
CA LEU A 183 -25.37 -13.50 -5.32
C LEU A 183 -24.92 -14.84 -4.71
N THR A 184 -23.60 -15.05 -4.58
CA THR A 184 -23.06 -16.29 -3.98
C THR A 184 -23.21 -16.35 -2.46
N GLU A 185 -23.15 -15.22 -1.76
CA GLU A 185 -23.37 -15.17 -0.31
C GLU A 185 -24.81 -15.51 0.08
N VAL A 186 -25.80 -15.13 -0.74
CA VAL A 186 -27.22 -15.44 -0.52
C VAL A 186 -27.51 -16.94 -0.72
N HIS A 187 -26.67 -17.68 -1.44
CA HIS A 187 -26.86 -19.10 -1.74
C HIS A 187 -26.14 -20.06 -0.77
N SER A 188 -25.43 -19.55 0.25
CA SER A 188 -24.94 -20.41 1.34
C SER A 188 -26.09 -20.79 2.27
N PRO A 189 -26.42 -22.08 2.46
CA PRO A 189 -27.48 -22.48 3.37
C PRO A 189 -27.08 -22.15 4.79
N HIS A 190 -27.79 -21.21 5.40
CA HIS A 190 -27.75 -20.99 6.85
C HIS A 190 -28.12 -22.29 7.56
N THR A 191 -27.14 -22.99 8.13
CA THR A 191 -27.37 -23.99 9.16
C THR A 191 -27.87 -23.26 10.41
N SER A 192 -29.18 -23.12 10.52
CA SER A 192 -29.84 -22.59 11.71
C SER A 192 -29.88 -23.69 12.78
N GLU A 193 -28.88 -23.74 13.65
CA GLU A 193 -29.01 -24.46 14.92
C GLU A 193 -29.83 -23.60 15.88
N ARG A 194 -31.14 -23.83 15.85
CA ARG A 194 -32.11 -23.35 16.84
C ARG A 194 -31.82 -24.06 18.16
N LYS A 195 -31.06 -23.44 19.07
CA LYS A 195 -30.98 -23.87 20.48
C LYS A 195 -32.30 -23.53 21.18
N THR A 196 -33.13 -24.55 21.35
CA THR A 196 -34.16 -24.61 22.38
C THR A 196 -33.49 -24.72 23.75
N THR A 197 -33.69 -23.73 24.62
CA THR A 197 -33.57 -23.92 26.07
C THR A 197 -34.68 -23.17 26.79
N THR A 198 -35.54 -23.99 27.38
CA THR A 198 -36.61 -23.74 28.33
C THR A 198 -36.10 -23.13 29.65
N ASP A 199 -37.04 -22.52 30.36
CA ASP A 199 -37.08 -22.19 31.80
C ASP A 199 -36.50 -20.86 32.32
N CYS A 200 -37.43 -19.96 32.68
CA CYS A 200 -37.31 -19.05 33.81
C CYS A 200 -37.28 -19.84 35.14
N PRO A 201 -36.61 -19.30 36.17
CA PRO A 201 -37.42 -18.80 37.28
C PRO A 201 -36.94 -17.50 37.93
N SER A 202 -37.94 -16.68 38.26
CA SER A 202 -38.18 -15.98 39.53
C SER A 202 -37.12 -15.04 40.15
N HIS A 203 -37.55 -13.76 40.24
CA HIS A 203 -37.33 -12.80 41.31
C HIS A 203 -35.89 -12.44 41.76
N ALA A 204 -35.46 -11.23 41.38
CA ALA A 204 -34.60 -10.40 42.22
C ALA A 204 -35.11 -8.95 42.18
N HIS A 205 -35.68 -8.52 43.31
CA HIS A 205 -36.03 -7.14 43.62
C HIS A 205 -34.73 -6.31 43.68
N TYR A 206 -34.64 -5.23 42.91
CA TYR A 206 -33.62 -4.19 43.13
C TYR A 206 -34.29 -2.84 43.43
N PRO A 207 -33.82 -2.11 44.45
CA PRO A 207 -34.45 -0.87 44.90
C PRO A 207 -34.02 0.36 44.08
N ILE A 208 -34.94 1.31 43.98
CA ILE A 208 -34.82 2.60 43.29
C ILE A 208 -33.95 3.57 44.13
N PRO A 209 -32.99 4.32 43.53
CA PRO A 209 -32.25 5.36 44.26
C PRO A 209 -33.03 6.69 44.34
N PRO A 210 -32.88 7.48 45.42
CA PRO A 210 -33.68 8.68 45.64
C PRO A 210 -33.18 9.89 44.84
N THR A 211 -34.14 10.62 44.28
CA THR A 211 -33.97 11.95 43.69
C THR A 211 -33.74 12.99 44.80
N HIS A 212 -32.59 13.66 44.79
CA HIS A 212 -32.40 14.91 45.53
C HIS A 212 -32.64 16.10 44.61
N SER A 213 -33.82 16.69 44.74
CA SER A 213 -34.07 18.09 44.43
C SER A 213 -33.58 18.93 45.60
N ARG A 214 -32.83 20.00 45.31
CA ARG A 214 -32.56 21.08 46.26
C ARG A 214 -32.79 22.41 45.56
N SER A 215 -33.57 23.23 46.25
CA SER A 215 -34.00 24.59 45.96
C SER A 215 -32.85 25.57 45.76
#